data_AF-A0A9D7Y4Z3-F1
#
_entry.id   AF-A0A9D7Y4Z3-F1
#
_cell.length_a   1.000
_cell.length_b   1.000
_cell.length_c   1.000
_cell.angle_alpha   90.00
_cell.angle_beta   90.00
_cell.angle_gamma   90.00
#
_symmetry.space_group_name_H-M   'P 1'
#
loop_
_entity.id
_entity.type
_entity.pdbx_description
1 polymer ?
#
loop_
_entity_poly.entity_id
_entity_poly.type
_entity_poly.pdbx_seq_one_letter_code
_entity_poly.pdbx_strand_id
1 'polypeptide(L)'
;MIHLQHRGFYNFNKIKWAEIIAGGNYRQFKLVSKGTIFDEAPDPGRNYKEFLPMFMVAMLQIAKTLVEKFKVTGSLRCDKLKDFKGHITPRASVVYSADKNHNIRLSYQTGLRFPTSFSNFFIFRFPEQLPWVVLLL
;
A
#
# COMPACT_ATOMS: atom_id res chain seq x y z
N MET A 1 -17.58 0.25 -6.06
CA MET A 1 -17.85 1.06 -4.85
C MET A 1 -16.55 1.67 -4.32
N ILE A 2 -16.09 2.76 -4.95
CA ILE A 2 -14.99 3.67 -4.55
C ILE A 2 -15.52 5.06 -4.91
N HIS A 3 -15.45 6.05 -4.02
CA HIS A 3 -16.07 7.36 -4.27
C HIS A 3 -15.06 8.48 -4.50
N LEU A 4 -13.90 8.42 -3.83
CA LEU A 4 -12.88 9.45 -3.97
C LEU A 4 -11.49 8.81 -3.98
N GLN A 5 -10.69 9.12 -5.00
CA GLN A 5 -9.30 8.66 -5.09
C GLN A 5 -8.41 9.80 -5.60
N HIS A 6 -7.38 10.14 -4.81
CA HIS A 6 -6.33 11.06 -5.21
C HIS A 6 -4.99 10.34 -5.23
N ARG A 7 -4.19 10.57 -6.26
CA ARG A 7 -2.87 9.94 -6.44
C ARG A 7 -1.91 11.01 -6.96
N GLY A 8 -0.76 11.13 -6.32
CA GLY A 8 0.30 12.02 -6.76
C GLY A 8 1.65 11.34 -6.63
N PHE A 9 2.48 11.48 -7.64
CA PHE A 9 3.88 11.05 -7.63
C PHE A 9 4.74 12.18 -8.17
N TYR A 10 5.90 12.36 -7.57
CA TYR A 10 6.89 13.35 -7.95
C TYR A 10 8.25 12.67 -8.11
N ASN A 11 8.90 12.91 -9.25
CA ASN A 11 10.26 12.46 -9.50
C ASN A 11 11.24 13.62 -9.30
N PHE A 12 12.15 13.47 -8.35
CA PHE A 12 13.19 14.44 -8.04
C PHE A 12 14.35 14.30 -9.03
N ASN A 13 14.10 14.64 -10.29
CA ASN A 13 15.07 14.56 -11.39
C ASN A 13 16.28 15.50 -11.24
N LYS A 14 16.27 16.43 -10.27
CA LYS A 14 17.38 17.35 -10.00
C LYS A 14 18.56 16.69 -9.27
N ILE A 15 18.37 15.47 -8.77
CA ILE A 15 19.39 14.74 -8.03
C ILE A 15 20.20 13.88 -9.02
N LYS A 16 21.44 14.29 -9.32
CA LYS A 16 22.27 13.61 -10.33
C LYS A 16 22.82 12.25 -9.88
N TRP A 17 22.89 11.99 -8.57
CA TRP A 17 23.53 10.79 -8.01
C TRP A 17 22.57 9.62 -7.78
N ALA A 18 21.25 9.87 -7.78
CA ALA A 18 20.22 8.87 -7.62
C ALA A 18 18.87 9.38 -8.13
N GLU A 19 18.07 8.47 -8.66
CA GLU A 19 16.68 8.72 -8.99
C GLU A 19 15.84 8.57 -7.72
N ILE A 20 15.15 9.63 -7.32
CA ILE A 20 14.28 9.61 -6.14
C ILE A 20 12.86 9.91 -6.58
N ILE A 21 11.93 9.04 -6.20
CA ILE A 21 10.50 9.19 -6.44
C ILE A 21 9.79 9.16 -5.10
N ALA A 22 8.99 10.18 -4.82
CA ALA A 22 8.07 10.16 -3.70
C ALA A 22 6.65 10.32 -4.21
N GLY A 23 5.70 9.74 -3.49
CA GLY A 23 4.30 9.90 -3.84
C GLY A 23 3.38 9.36 -2.78
N GLY A 24 2.10 9.54 -3.04
CA GLY A 24 1.07 9.09 -2.14
C GLY A 24 -0.23 8.84 -2.86
N ASN A 25 -1.07 8.07 -2.20
CA ASN A 25 -2.38 7.77 -2.68
C ASN A 25 -3.37 7.75 -1.51
N TYR A 26 -4.45 8.48 -1.71
CA TYR A 26 -5.56 8.56 -0.79
C TYR A 26 -6.79 7.98 -1.45
N ARG A 27 -7.52 7.10 -0.77
CA ARG A 27 -8.78 6.52 -1.24
C ARG A 27 -9.81 6.53 -0.14
N GLN A 28 -11.03 6.89 -0.50
CA GLN A 28 -12.21 6.79 0.34
C GLN A 28 -13.26 5.93 -0.36
N PHE A 29 -13.74 4.94 0.38
CA PHE A 29 -14.81 4.06 -0.07
C PHE A 29 -16.10 4.54 0.56
N LYS A 30 -17.21 4.40 -0.17
CA LYS A 30 -18.54 4.66 0.35
C LYS A 30 -19.29 3.34 0.35
N LEU A 31 -19.33 2.66 1.49
CA LEU A 31 -20.06 1.41 1.65
C LEU A 31 -21.51 1.74 2.04
N VAL A 32 -22.46 1.27 1.23
CA VAL A 32 -23.90 1.43 1.44
C VAL A 32 -24.52 0.04 1.31
N SER A 33 -24.97 -0.53 2.43
CA SER A 33 -25.67 -1.82 2.50
C SER A 33 -27.08 -1.72 3.09
N LYS A 34 -27.55 -0.51 3.45
CA LYS A 34 -28.87 -0.28 4.06
C LYS A 34 -29.10 -1.16 5.29
N GLY A 35 -28.06 -1.37 6.11
CA GLY A 35 -28.11 -2.16 7.34
C GLY A 35 -28.15 -3.68 7.18
N THR A 36 -27.89 -4.23 5.98
CA THR A 36 -28.02 -5.68 5.74
C THR A 36 -26.70 -6.45 5.92
N ILE A 37 -25.55 -5.81 5.64
CA ILE A 37 -24.24 -6.49 5.54
C ILE A 37 -23.17 -5.79 6.38
N PHE A 38 -23.24 -4.46 6.51
CA PHE A 38 -22.37 -3.66 7.37
C PHE A 38 -23.12 -3.16 8.60
N ASP A 39 -22.41 -2.97 9.71
CA ASP A 39 -22.94 -2.40 10.95
C ASP A 39 -23.29 -0.91 10.76
N GLU A 40 -24.44 -0.67 10.15
CA GLU A 40 -25.00 0.66 9.86
C GLU A 40 -26.07 1.06 10.90
N ALA A 41 -26.21 0.33 12.01
CA ALA A 41 -27.24 0.53 13.01
C ALA A 41 -26.74 1.45 14.13
N PRO A 42 -27.15 2.74 14.18
CA PRO A 42 -27.20 3.41 15.47
C PRO A 42 -28.44 2.94 16.23
N ASP A 43 -28.45 3.19 17.54
CA ASP A 43 -29.63 3.18 18.40
C ASP A 43 -30.93 3.58 17.67
N PRO A 44 -32.09 2.99 18.06
CA PRO A 44 -33.37 3.27 17.41
C PRO A 44 -33.62 4.79 17.36
N GLY A 45 -33.68 5.34 16.15
CA GLY A 45 -34.01 6.76 15.91
C GLY A 45 -32.95 7.64 15.23
N ARG A 46 -31.81 7.11 14.74
CA ARG A 46 -30.86 7.89 13.92
C ARG A 46 -30.72 7.35 12.49
N ASN A 47 -30.54 8.27 11.54
CA ASN A 47 -30.34 7.97 10.11
C ASN A 47 -29.12 7.06 9.88
N TYR A 48 -29.21 6.15 8.89
CA TYR A 48 -28.14 5.27 8.43
C TYR A 48 -26.82 6.06 8.26
N LYS A 49 -25.80 5.73 9.06
CA LYS A 49 -24.48 6.35 8.92
C LYS A 49 -23.75 5.65 7.77
N GLU A 50 -23.47 6.38 6.70
CA GLU A 50 -22.62 5.90 5.61
C GLU A 50 -21.26 5.49 6.16
N PHE A 51 -20.86 4.23 5.96
CA PHE A 51 -19.56 3.75 6.39
C PHE A 51 -18.51 4.17 5.34
N LEU A 52 -17.61 5.07 5.75
CA LEU A 52 -16.61 5.69 4.87
C LEU A 52 -15.17 5.28 5.27
N PRO A 53 -14.71 4.06 4.93
CA PRO A 53 -13.34 3.66 5.25
C PRO A 53 -12.36 4.40 4.35
N MET A 54 -11.25 4.81 4.97
CA MET A 54 -10.25 5.68 4.37
C MET A 54 -8.89 5.00 4.39
N PHE A 55 -8.25 4.97 3.22
CA PHE A 55 -6.95 4.35 2.99
C PHE A 55 -5.97 5.42 2.52
N MET A 56 -4.86 5.54 3.23
CA MET A 56 -3.76 6.42 2.88
C MET A 56 -2.50 5.60 2.67
N VAL A 57 -1.79 5.91 1.60
CA VAL A 57 -0.53 5.28 1.21
C VAL A 57 0.47 6.38 0.94
N ALA A 58 1.65 6.29 1.53
CA ALA A 58 2.81 7.08 1.17
C ALA A 58 3.90 6.14 0.63
N MET A 59 4.64 6.58 -0.37
CA MET A 59 5.69 5.79 -1.01
C MET A 59 6.92 6.67 -1.22
N LEU A 60 8.09 6.14 -0.91
CA LEU A 60 9.39 6.70 -1.23
C LEU A 60 10.22 5.61 -1.89
N GLN A 61 10.82 5.92 -3.03
CA GLN A 61 11.71 5.03 -3.76
C GLN A 61 12.98 5.79 -4.13
N ILE A 62 14.12 5.14 -3.94
CA ILE A 62 15.43 5.64 -4.30
C ILE A 62 16.11 4.55 -5.14
N ALA A 63 16.55 4.90 -6.33
CA ALA A 63 17.31 4.02 -7.20
C ALA A 63 18.64 4.68 -7.58
N LYS A 64 19.71 3.90 -7.53
CA LYS A 64 21.04 4.34 -7.92
C LYS A 64 21.69 3.31 -8.82
N THR A 65 22.21 3.76 -9.94
CA THR A 65 23.11 3.00 -10.79
C THR A 65 24.53 3.33 -10.36
N LEU A 66 25.25 2.34 -9.81
CA LEU A 66 26.61 2.54 -9.29
C LEU A 66 27.65 2.39 -10.40
N VAL A 67 27.45 1.38 -11.24
CA VAL A 67 28.21 1.09 -12.45
C VAL A 67 27.15 0.86 -13.53
N GLU A 68 27.45 1.07 -14.81
CA GLU A 68 26.49 0.82 -15.92
C GLU A 68 25.81 -0.57 -15.83
N LYS A 69 26.46 -1.52 -15.15
CA LYS A 69 26.02 -2.90 -14.94
C LYS A 69 25.31 -3.18 -13.62
N PHE A 70 25.26 -2.24 -12.67
CA PHE A 70 24.75 -2.52 -11.32
C PHE A 70 23.79 -1.42 -10.83
N LYS A 71 22.50 -1.79 -10.71
CA LYS A 71 21.43 -0.92 -10.22
C LYS A 71 20.91 -1.43 -8.88
N VAL A 72 20.93 -0.55 -7.88
CA VAL A 72 20.35 -0.79 -6.56
C VAL A 72 19.09 0.05 -6.43
N THR A 73 18.03 -0.52 -5.89
CA THR A 73 16.77 0.16 -5.65
C THR A 73 16.27 -0.18 -4.25
N GLY A 74 16.02 0.85 -3.46
CA GLY A 74 15.33 0.75 -2.17
C GLY A 74 14.01 1.49 -2.24
N SER A 75 12.97 0.94 -1.64
CA SER A 75 11.71 1.64 -1.45
C SER A 75 11.08 1.33 -0.11
N LEU A 76 10.35 2.31 0.40
CA LEU A 76 9.54 2.22 1.59
C LEU A 76 8.13 2.65 1.23
N ARG A 77 7.16 1.87 1.69
CA ARG A 77 5.75 2.20 1.55
C ARG A 77 5.09 2.17 2.91
N CYS A 78 4.42 3.25 3.27
CA CYS A 78 3.65 3.35 4.50
C CYS A 78 2.17 3.28 4.14
N ASP A 79 1.48 2.29 4.66
CA ASP A 79 0.04 2.12 4.47
C ASP A 79 -0.68 2.35 5.79
N LYS A 80 -1.72 3.19 5.78
CA LYS A 80 -2.58 3.49 6.93
C LYS A 80 -4.04 3.35 6.54
N LEU A 81 -4.76 2.55 7.30
CA LEU A 81 -6.21 2.45 7.27
C LEU A 81 -6.77 3.10 8.53
N LYS A 82 -7.92 3.78 8.43
CA LYS A 82 -8.54 4.55 9.52
C LYS A 82 -8.59 3.80 10.84
N ASP A 83 -8.95 2.52 10.81
CA ASP A 83 -9.21 1.72 12.01
C ASP A 83 -8.07 0.74 12.36
N PHE A 84 -6.96 0.74 11.62
CA PHE A 84 -5.85 -0.19 11.81
C PHE A 84 -4.52 0.52 12.11
N LYS A 85 -3.61 -0.18 12.78
CA LYS A 85 -2.23 0.30 12.98
C LYS A 85 -1.57 0.50 11.60
N GLY A 86 -0.85 1.61 11.46
CA GLY A 86 -0.10 1.87 10.23
C GLY A 86 1.01 0.82 10.06
N HIS A 87 1.30 0.46 8.82
CA HIS A 87 2.31 -0.54 8.50
C HIS A 87 3.32 0.00 7.51
N ILE A 88 4.57 -0.40 7.68
CA ILE A 88 5.68 0.00 6.81
C ILE A 88 6.16 -1.24 6.06
N THR A 89 6.11 -1.16 4.75
CA THR A 89 6.52 -2.18 3.78
C THR A 89 7.84 -1.76 3.16
N PRO A 90 8.99 -2.25 3.67
CA PRO A 90 10.27 -2.10 3.01
C PRO A 90 10.41 -3.03 1.79
N ARG A 91 11.12 -2.53 0.79
CA ARG A 91 11.56 -3.29 -0.38
C ARG A 91 12.98 -2.89 -0.75
N ALA A 92 13.81 -3.87 -1.03
CA ALA A 92 15.14 -3.70 -1.58
C ALA A 92 15.30 -4.61 -2.80
N SER A 93 15.98 -4.11 -3.83
CA SER A 93 16.25 -4.87 -5.05
C SER A 93 17.59 -4.47 -5.63
N VAL A 94 18.29 -5.46 -6.14
CA VAL A 94 19.55 -5.30 -6.84
C VAL A 94 19.41 -5.97 -8.20
N VAL A 95 19.87 -5.28 -9.24
CA VAL A 95 19.94 -5.79 -10.60
C VAL A 95 21.37 -5.69 -11.08
N TYR A 96 21.93 -6.82 -11.49
CA TYR A 96 23.20 -6.91 -12.17
C TYR A 96 22.98 -7.29 -13.64
N SER A 97 23.56 -6.52 -14.54
CA SER A 97 23.52 -6.73 -15.99
C SER A 97 24.91 -7.15 -16.45
N ALA A 98 25.12 -8.44 -16.69
CA ALA A 98 26.40 -8.95 -17.18
C ALA A 98 26.68 -8.40 -18.59
N ASP A 99 25.66 -8.50 -19.45
CA ASP A 99 25.61 -8.02 -20.84
C ASP A 99 24.21 -7.47 -21.16
N LYS A 100 24.00 -6.96 -22.38
CA LYS A 100 22.68 -6.48 -22.85
C LYS A 100 21.58 -7.55 -22.79
N ASN A 101 21.96 -8.83 -22.82
CA ASN A 101 21.03 -9.96 -22.92
C ASN A 101 20.85 -10.74 -21.61
N HIS A 102 21.70 -10.50 -20.60
CA HIS A 102 21.71 -11.30 -19.37
C HIS A 102 21.65 -10.39 -18.15
N ASN A 103 20.55 -10.50 -17.40
CA ASN A 103 20.31 -9.73 -16.20
C ASN A 103 19.96 -10.67 -15.04
N ILE A 104 20.64 -10.51 -13.92
CA ILE A 104 20.33 -11.19 -12.67
C ILE A 104 19.68 -10.16 -11.74
N ARG A 105 18.54 -10.52 -11.15
CA ARG A 105 17.82 -9.66 -10.20
C ARG A 105 17.63 -10.42 -8.91
N LEU A 106 17.94 -9.76 -7.80
CA LEU A 106 17.61 -10.21 -6.46
C LEU A 106 16.70 -9.17 -5.83
N SER A 107 15.54 -9.59 -5.32
CA SER A 107 14.59 -8.70 -4.67
C SER A 107 14.12 -9.26 -3.34
N TYR A 108 14.08 -8.40 -2.34
CA TYR A 108 13.49 -8.66 -1.05
C TYR A 108 12.38 -7.64 -0.79
N GLN A 109 11.18 -8.13 -0.49
CA GLN A 109 10.09 -7.27 -0.05
C GLN A 109 9.24 -7.98 0.99
N THR A 110 8.80 -7.22 1.99
CA THR A 110 7.76 -7.67 2.90
C THR A 110 6.41 -7.30 2.29
N GLY A 111 5.52 -8.26 2.09
CA GLY A 111 4.16 -7.96 1.63
C GLY A 111 3.24 -7.78 2.83
N LEU A 112 2.42 -6.73 2.80
CA LEU A 112 1.27 -6.61 3.70
C LEU A 112 -0.01 -6.91 2.92
N ARG A 113 -0.82 -7.81 3.45
CA ARG A 113 -2.21 -7.97 3.04
C ARG A 113 -3.11 -7.43 4.13
N PHE A 114 -3.71 -6.26 3.91
CA PHE A 114 -4.80 -5.83 4.78
C PHE A 114 -5.95 -6.83 4.67
N PRO A 115 -6.57 -7.24 5.79
CA PRO A 115 -7.81 -7.99 5.72
C PRO A 115 -8.82 -7.17 4.92
N THR A 116 -9.47 -7.82 3.94
CA THR A 116 -10.43 -7.18 3.04
C THR A 116 -11.52 -6.47 3.85
N SER A 117 -12.04 -5.35 3.33
CA SER A 117 -13.23 -4.69 3.92
C SER A 117 -14.39 -5.67 4.14
N PHE A 118 -14.44 -6.78 3.39
CA PHE A 118 -15.40 -7.86 3.56
C PHE A 118 -15.23 -8.72 4.82
N SER A 119 -14.11 -8.74 5.53
CA SER A 119 -13.95 -9.56 6.76
C SER A 119 -14.05 -8.76 8.06
N ASN A 120 -13.75 -7.46 8.03
CA ASN A 120 -13.69 -6.63 9.24
C ASN A 120 -14.95 -5.83 9.52
N PHE A 121 -15.83 -5.68 8.52
CA PHE A 121 -17.01 -4.83 8.64
C PHE A 121 -18.34 -5.61 8.64
N PHE A 122 -18.30 -6.95 8.67
CA PHE A 122 -19.46 -7.77 9.00
C PHE A 122 -19.74 -7.73 10.51
N ILE A 123 -21.00 -7.90 10.89
CA ILE A 123 -21.45 -8.09 12.28
C ILE A 123 -20.70 -9.25 12.97
N PHE A 124 -20.22 -10.22 12.20
CA PHE A 124 -19.35 -11.30 12.68
C PHE A 124 -17.88 -10.89 12.58
N ARG A 125 -17.28 -10.62 13.74
CA ARG A 125 -15.88 -10.23 13.88
C ARG A 125 -14.98 -11.47 13.79
N PHE A 126 -14.25 -11.61 12.69
CA PHE A 126 -13.22 -12.64 12.57
C PHE A 126 -11.95 -12.22 13.35
N PRO A 127 -11.24 -13.16 14.01
CA PRO A 127 -10.00 -12.85 14.72
C PRO A 127 -8.94 -12.29 13.76
N GLU A 128 -8.17 -11.34 14.25
CA GLU A 128 -7.13 -10.60 13.53
C GLU A 128 -6.10 -11.57 12.91
N GLN A 129 -6.12 -11.72 11.58
CA GLN A 129 -5.12 -12.53 10.86
C GLN A 129 -3.80 -11.75 10.75
N LEU A 130 -2.72 -12.29 11.31
CA LEU A 130 -1.38 -11.69 11.23
C LEU A 130 -0.86 -11.73 9.77
N PRO A 131 -0.51 -10.58 9.15
CA PRO A 131 -0.43 -10.47 7.69
C PRO A 131 0.99 -10.61 7.09
N TRP A 132 1.89 -11.36 7.72
CA TRP A 132 3.31 -11.39 7.31
C TRP A 132 3.55 -12.46 6.24
N VAL A 133 3.70 -12.03 4.97
CA VAL A 133 4.21 -12.87 3.88
C VAL A 133 5.49 -12.23 3.35
N VAL A 134 6.60 -12.95 3.48
CA VAL A 134 7.90 -12.58 2.89
C VAL A 134 7.99 -13.23 1.52
N LEU A 135 8.20 -12.42 0.47
CA LEU A 135 8.43 -12.91 -0.89
C LEU A 135 9.87 -12.62 -1.28
N LEU A 136 10.64 -13.70 -1.49
CA LEU A 136 11.97 -13.69 -2.08
C LEU A 136 11.83 -14.07 -3.56
N LEU A 137 12.29 -13.21 -4.48
CA LEU A 137 12.31 -13.45 -5.93
C LEU A 137 13.65 -12.98 -6.51
#